data_AF-A0A849DR35-F1
#
_entry.id   AF-A0A849DR35-F1
#
_cell.length_a   1.000
_cell.length_b   1.000
_cell.length_c   1.000
_cell.angle_alpha   90.00
_cell.angle_beta   90.00
_cell.angle_gamma   90.00
#
_symmetry.space_group_name_H-M   'P 1'
#
loop_
_entity.id
_entity.type
_entity.pdbx_description
1 polymer ?
#
loop_
_entity_poly.entity_id
_entity_poly.type
_entity_poly.pdbx_seq_one_letter_code
_entity_poly.pdbx_strand_id
1 'polypeptide(L)'
;STAILAGVAALVRAKFPQLSAQEVIHRMTATAVDKGPAGRDELYGYGLVDPVAALTADVPPLGGSSSPTSASAASSDVGLKPKSTSSTALLVGVGLLLAAGAVTFAIAMVRRSRL
;
A
#
# COMPACT_ATOMS: atom_id res chain seq x y z
N SER A 1 -14.69 -3.74 9.28
CA SER A 1 -15.15 -3.45 7.90
C SER A 1 -14.01 -3.04 6.97
N THR A 2 -12.97 -2.35 7.45
CA THR A 2 -11.83 -1.86 6.63
C THR A 2 -11.16 -2.94 5.76
N ALA A 3 -10.86 -4.12 6.31
CA ALA A 3 -10.23 -5.21 5.55
C ALA A 3 -11.08 -5.67 4.35
N ILE A 4 -12.41 -5.70 4.50
CA ILE A 4 -13.33 -6.08 3.41
C ILE A 4 -13.30 -5.02 2.31
N LEU A 5 -13.39 -3.74 2.67
CA LEU A 5 -13.28 -2.63 1.72
C LEU A 5 -11.94 -2.63 0.99
N ALA A 6 -10.84 -2.93 1.68
CA ALA A 6 -9.51 -3.06 1.08
C ALA A 6 -9.45 -4.22 0.08
N GLY A 7 -10.05 -5.37 0.41
CA GLY A 7 -10.16 -6.49 -0.52
C GLY A 7 -10.98 -6.16 -1.77
N VAL A 8 -12.12 -5.47 -1.61
CA VAL A 8 -12.94 -5.02 -2.74
C VAL A 8 -12.17 -4.01 -3.60
N ALA A 9 -11.49 -3.04 -2.98
CA ALA A 9 -10.66 -2.08 -3.70
C ALA A 9 -9.55 -2.77 -4.50
N ALA A 10 -8.93 -3.80 -3.94
CA ALA A 10 -7.92 -4.60 -4.64
C ALA A 10 -8.52 -5.35 -5.85
N LEU A 11 -9.73 -5.91 -5.73
CA LEU A 11 -10.43 -6.57 -6.84
C LEU A 11 -10.79 -5.58 -7.96
N VAL A 12 -11.31 -4.41 -7.60
CA VAL A 12 -11.59 -3.34 -8.58
C VAL A 12 -10.30 -2.92 -9.28
N ARG A 13 -9.20 -2.76 -8.53
CA ARG A 13 -7.89 -2.41 -9.11
C ARG A 13 -7.35 -3.48 -10.03
N ALA A 14 -7.54 -4.76 -9.70
CA ALA A 14 -7.12 -5.88 -10.53
C ALA A 14 -7.92 -5.94 -11.85
N LYS A 15 -9.22 -5.65 -11.82
CA LYS A 15 -10.06 -5.61 -13.03
C LYS A 15 -9.80 -4.37 -13.89
N PHE A 16 -9.53 -3.22 -13.27
CA PHE A 16 -9.33 -1.95 -13.95
C PHE A 16 -7.98 -1.31 -13.55
N PRO A 17 -6.85 -1.83 -14.06
CA PRO A 17 -5.51 -1.40 -13.64
C PRO A 17 -5.18 0.05 -14.01
N GLN A 18 -5.83 0.59 -15.05
CA GLN A 18 -5.64 1.94 -15.57
C GLN A 18 -6.38 3.05 -14.79
N LEU A 19 -7.33 2.70 -13.90
CA LEU A 19 -8.02 3.72 -13.10
C LEU A 19 -7.05 4.39 -12.14
N SER A 20 -7.39 5.55 -11.58
CA SER A 20 -6.69 6.12 -10.43
C SER A 20 -7.28 5.59 -9.11
N ALA A 21 -6.61 5.82 -7.98
CA ALA A 21 -7.17 5.46 -6.68
C ALA A 21 -8.50 6.19 -6.41
N GLN A 22 -8.59 7.46 -6.82
CA GLN A 22 -9.80 8.25 -6.70
C GLN A 22 -10.95 7.67 -7.52
N GLU A 23 -10.64 7.18 -8.72
CA GLU A 23 -11.62 6.56 -9.61
C GLU A 23 -12.08 5.18 -9.10
N VAL A 24 -11.18 4.42 -8.46
CA VAL A 24 -11.56 3.17 -7.75
C VAL A 24 -12.53 3.47 -6.61
N ILE A 25 -12.23 4.49 -5.79
CA ILE A 25 -13.11 4.90 -4.69
C ILE A 25 -14.45 5.39 -5.26
N HIS A 26 -14.42 6.19 -6.32
CA HIS A 26 -15.63 6.69 -6.98
C HIS A 26 -16.54 5.56 -7.42
N ARG A 27 -16.00 4.55 -8.13
CA ARG A 27 -16.75 3.35 -8.51
C ARG A 27 -17.37 2.67 -7.29
N MET A 28 -16.58 2.43 -6.23
CA MET A 28 -17.09 1.76 -5.02
C MET A 28 -18.20 2.55 -4.32
N THR A 29 -18.12 3.88 -4.28
CA THR A 29 -19.14 4.73 -3.64
C THR A 29 -20.36 4.95 -4.52
N ALA A 30 -20.19 5.05 -5.83
CA ALA A 30 -21.29 5.27 -6.78
C ALA A 30 -22.19 4.04 -6.93
N THR A 31 -21.64 2.85 -6.69
CA THR A 31 -22.39 1.58 -6.71
C THR A 31 -22.79 1.10 -5.32
N ALA A 32 -22.58 1.90 -4.28
CA ALA A 32 -23.00 1.54 -2.93
C ALA A 32 -24.53 1.55 -2.83
N VAL A 33 -25.08 0.60 -2.06
CA VAL A 33 -26.50 0.53 -1.77
C VAL A 33 -26.78 1.44 -0.59
N ASP A 34 -27.46 2.55 -0.85
CA ASP A 34 -27.85 3.53 0.16
C ASP A 34 -28.59 2.85 1.33
N LYS A 35 -28.23 3.24 2.56
CA LYS A 35 -28.83 2.75 3.80
C LYS A 35 -29.12 3.94 4.69
N GLY A 36 -30.41 4.14 4.99
CA GLY A 36 -30.85 5.24 5.84
C GLY A 36 -31.57 6.33 5.04
N PRO A 37 -31.51 7.59 5.48
CA PRO A 37 -32.03 8.73 4.73
C PRO A 37 -31.33 8.85 3.38
N ALA A 38 -32.07 9.25 2.34
CA ALA A 38 -31.52 9.35 0.99
C ALA A 38 -30.28 10.26 0.92
N GLY A 39 -29.19 9.73 0.35
CA GLY A 39 -27.95 10.47 0.14
C GLY A 39 -26.88 10.16 1.19
N ARG A 40 -25.90 11.06 1.32
CA ARG A 40 -24.76 10.80 2.22
C ARG A 40 -25.15 11.07 3.67
N ASP A 41 -25.09 10.05 4.52
CA ASP A 41 -25.38 10.16 5.94
C ASP A 41 -24.13 9.94 6.83
N GLU A 42 -24.23 10.26 8.12
CA GLU A 42 -23.09 10.16 9.06
C GLU A 42 -22.80 8.73 9.52
N LEU A 43 -23.78 7.82 9.45
CA LEU A 43 -23.68 6.44 9.94
C LEU A 43 -23.20 5.47 8.85
N TYR A 44 -23.73 5.60 7.63
CA TYR A 44 -23.46 4.71 6.50
C TYR A 44 -22.72 5.41 5.36
N GLY A 45 -22.54 6.72 5.39
CA GLY A 45 -21.83 7.44 4.33
C GLY A 45 -22.61 7.33 3.02
N TYR A 46 -22.06 6.62 2.04
CA TYR A 46 -22.77 6.35 0.77
C TYR A 46 -23.60 5.04 0.80
N GLY A 47 -23.66 4.38 1.96
CA GLY A 47 -24.34 3.11 2.13
C GLY A 47 -23.40 1.91 2.15
N LEU A 48 -23.97 0.74 1.89
CA LEU A 48 -23.27 -0.54 1.91
C LEU A 48 -22.56 -0.80 0.58
N VAL A 49 -21.28 -1.17 0.62
CA VAL A 49 -20.54 -1.54 -0.59
C VAL A 49 -21.15 -2.78 -1.26
N ASP A 50 -21.36 -2.71 -2.58
CA ASP A 50 -21.73 -3.85 -3.42
C ASP A 50 -20.53 -4.23 -4.32
N PRO A 51 -19.81 -5.32 -3.99
CA PRO A 51 -18.66 -5.78 -4.78
C PRO A 51 -19.03 -6.19 -6.20
N VAL A 52 -20.24 -6.72 -6.41
CA VAL A 52 -20.69 -7.17 -7.73
C VAL A 52 -20.92 -5.95 -8.60
N ALA A 53 -21.72 -5.00 -8.10
CA ALA A 53 -21.99 -3.76 -8.83
C ALA A 53 -20.71 -2.94 -9.08
N ALA A 54 -19.79 -2.85 -8.11
CA ALA A 54 -18.51 -2.16 -8.29
C ALA A 54 -17.69 -2.71 -9.48
N LEU A 55 -17.77 -4.03 -9.70
CA LEU A 55 -17.07 -4.71 -10.79
C LEU A 55 -17.86 -4.66 -12.11
N THR A 56 -19.19 -4.72 -12.11
CA THR A 56 -19.98 -4.91 -13.33
C THR A 56 -20.68 -3.65 -13.86
N ALA A 57 -21.00 -2.70 -12.98
CA ALA A 57 -21.71 -1.50 -13.38
C ALA A 57 -20.85 -0.62 -14.30
N ASP A 58 -21.52 0.03 -15.23
CA ASP A 58 -20.93 1.13 -15.98
C ASP A 58 -21.06 2.40 -15.14
N VAL A 59 -19.91 2.92 -14.71
CA VAL A 59 -19.82 4.09 -13.83
C VAL A 59 -19.15 5.19 -14.64
N PRO A 60 -19.81 6.35 -14.83
CA PRO A 60 -19.20 7.47 -15.51
C PRO A 60 -17.90 7.88 -14.83
N PRO A 61 -16.80 8.07 -15.57
CA PRO A 61 -15.55 8.49 -14.98
C PRO A 61 -15.67 9.90 -14.40
N LEU A 62 -14.93 10.18 -13.34
CA LEU A 62 -14.77 11.55 -12.87
C LEU A 62 -14.11 12.36 -14.00
N GLY A 63 -14.79 13.42 -14.43
CA GLY A 63 -14.30 14.28 -15.52
C GLY A 63 -12.88 14.77 -15.22
N GLY A 64 -11.94 14.40 -16.08
CA GLY A 64 -10.52 14.64 -15.89
C GLY A 64 -9.74 13.33 -15.96
N SER A 65 -8.98 13.13 -17.03
CA SER A 65 -8.07 12.01 -17.23
C SER A 65 -7.17 11.83 -16.00
N SER A 66 -7.56 10.93 -15.10
CA SER A 66 -6.81 10.61 -13.90
C SER A 66 -5.71 9.62 -14.27
N SER A 67 -4.64 10.16 -14.88
CA SER A 67 -3.36 9.46 -14.97
C SER A 67 -3.01 8.93 -13.57
N PRO A 68 -2.46 7.71 -13.43
CA PRO A 68 -2.01 7.23 -12.14
C PRO A 68 -0.91 8.18 -11.67
N THR A 69 -1.28 9.20 -10.90
CA THR A 69 -0.36 9.87 -10.02
C THR A 69 0.09 8.78 -9.09
N SER A 70 1.26 8.19 -9.40
CA SER A 70 1.97 7.31 -8.48
C SER A 70 1.85 8.00 -7.14
N ALA A 71 1.07 7.41 -6.23
CA ALA A 71 1.05 7.83 -4.86
C ALA A 71 2.50 7.60 -4.42
N SER A 72 3.31 8.67 -4.52
CA SER A 72 4.53 8.80 -3.77
C SER A 72 4.06 8.53 -2.37
N ALA A 73 4.32 7.31 -1.88
CA ALA A 73 4.05 6.94 -0.53
C ALA A 73 4.64 8.08 0.29
N ALA A 74 3.76 8.90 0.85
CA ALA A 74 4.14 9.96 1.74
C ALA A 74 4.65 9.23 2.96
N SER A 75 5.95 8.91 2.94
CA SER A 75 6.75 8.75 4.13
C SER A 75 6.45 9.99 4.94
N SER A 76 5.68 9.83 6.00
CA SER A 76 5.36 10.87 6.95
C SER A 76 6.68 11.40 7.51
N ASP A 77 7.18 12.45 6.89
CA ASP A 77 8.31 13.25 7.34
C ASP A 77 7.83 14.04 8.56
N VAL A 78 7.89 13.40 9.72
CA VAL A 78 7.87 14.10 11.01
C VAL A 78 9.18 14.86 11.06
N GLY A 79 9.10 16.16 10.77
CA GLY A 79 10.23 17.06 10.61
C GLY A 79 11.27 16.92 11.72
N LEU A 80 12.41 16.34 11.36
CA LEU A 80 13.67 16.49 12.07
C LEU A 80 14.77 16.76 11.04
N LYS A 81 15.00 18.07 10.81
CA LYS A 81 16.31 18.72 10.63
C LYS A 81 17.26 18.14 9.56
N PRO A 82 17.63 18.92 8.53
CA PRO A 82 18.44 18.40 7.42
C PRO A 82 19.87 18.15 7.90
N LYS A 83 20.35 16.91 7.80
CA LYS A 83 21.78 16.62 7.86
C LYS A 83 22.18 15.76 6.69
N SER A 84 22.60 16.45 5.62
CA SER A 84 23.43 15.91 4.54
C SER A 84 24.44 14.92 5.11
N THR A 85 24.18 13.63 4.91
CA THR A 85 25.12 12.57 5.30
C THR A 85 25.36 11.74 4.07
N SER A 86 26.58 11.93 3.55
CA SER A 86 27.16 11.29 2.38
C SER A 86 26.94 9.77 2.35
N SER A 87 26.98 9.26 1.13
CA SER A 87 26.92 7.87 0.68
C SER A 87 27.93 6.89 1.31
N THR A 88 28.54 7.21 2.44
CA THR A 88 29.49 6.36 3.18
C THR A 88 28.82 5.42 4.18
N ALA A 89 27.56 5.63 4.55
CA ALA A 89 26.86 4.79 5.54
C ALA A 89 26.57 3.36 5.05
N LEU A 90 26.40 3.16 3.73
CA LEU A 90 26.10 1.85 3.14
C LEU A 90 27.30 0.87 3.19
N LEU A 91 28.53 1.37 3.28
CA LEU A 91 29.73 0.52 3.34
C LEU A 91 30.02 -0.02 4.75
N VAL A 92 29.64 0.72 5.80
CA VAL A 92 29.88 0.29 7.18
C VAL A 92 28.93 -0.83 7.60
N GLY A 93 27.67 -0.78 7.13
CA GLY A 93 26.67 -1.81 7.43
C GLY A 93 26.99 -3.18 6.83
N VAL A 94 27.51 -3.22 5.60
CA VAL A 94 27.89 -4.49 4.93
C VAL A 94 29.15 -5.10 5.56
N GLY A 95 30.11 -4.27 5.97
CA GLY A 95 31.35 -4.73 6.62
C GLY A 95 31.12 -5.44 7.95
N LEU A 96 30.18 -4.96 8.76
CA LEU A 96 29.87 -5.57 10.07
C LEU A 96 29.19 -6.95 9.93
N LEU A 97 28.34 -7.11 8.91
CA LEU A 97 27.59 -8.35 8.66
C LEU A 97 28.51 -9.48 8.16
N LEU A 98 29.50 -9.14 7.33
CA LEU A 98 30.51 -10.10 6.86
C LEU A 98 31.49 -10.52 7.97
N ALA A 99 31.87 -9.59 8.86
CA ALA A 99 32.74 -9.91 9.99
C ALA A 99 32.08 -10.89 10.98
N ALA A 100 30.80 -10.70 11.28
CA ALA A 100 30.05 -11.60 12.16
C ALA A 100 29.87 -13.00 11.53
N GLY A 101 29.62 -13.08 10.22
CA GLY A 101 29.53 -14.34 9.48
C GLY A 101 30.85 -15.13 9.47
N ALA A 102 31.99 -14.44 9.26
CA ALA A 102 33.30 -15.09 9.25
C ALA A 102 33.70 -15.65 10.62
N VAL A 103 33.41 -14.93 11.71
CA VAL A 103 33.73 -15.37 13.08
C VAL A 103 32.90 -16.59 13.48
N THR A 104 31.61 -16.59 13.18
CA THR A 104 30.73 -17.73 13.46
C THR A 104 31.11 -18.97 12.65
N PHE A 105 31.46 -18.81 11.37
CA PHE A 105 31.92 -19.89 10.52
C PHE A 105 33.26 -20.49 10.98
N ALA A 106 34.23 -19.64 11.38
CA ALA A 106 35.52 -20.10 11.88
C ALA A 106 35.38 -20.90 13.19
N ILE A 107 34.54 -20.45 14.12
CA ILE A 107 34.27 -21.16 15.38
C ILE A 107 33.59 -22.52 15.11
N ALA A 108 32.65 -22.58 14.18
CA ALA A 108 31.99 -23.83 13.79
C ALA A 108 32.95 -24.83 13.11
N MET A 109 33.85 -24.33 12.25
CA MET A 109 34.79 -25.18 11.52
C MET A 109 35.88 -25.78 12.42
N VAL A 110 36.39 -25.00 13.39
CA VAL A 110 37.40 -25.50 14.37
C VAL A 110 36.79 -26.50 15.36
N ARG A 111 35.50 -26.39 15.68
CA ARG A 111 34.79 -27.42 16.47
C ARG A 111 34.66 -28.74 15.71
N ARG A 112 34.43 -28.68 14.40
CA ARG A 112 34.28 -29.88 13.56
C ARG A 112 35.61 -30.60 13.28
N SER A 113 36.74 -29.90 13.32
CA SER A 113 38.07 -30.50 13.13
C SER A 113 38.68 -31.11 14.40
N ARG A 114 37.98 -31.01 15.54
CA ARG A 114 38.42 -31.58 16.83
C ARG A 114 37.55 -32.76 17.30
N LEU A 115 36.68 -33.26 16.42
CA LEU A 115 35.98 -34.54 16.52
C LEU A 115 36.58 -35.48 15.47
#